data_AF-A0A920SKZ5-F1
#
_entry.id   AF-A0A920SKZ5-F1
#
_cell.length_a   1.000
_cell.length_b   1.000
_cell.length_c   1.000
_cell.angle_alpha   90.00
_cell.angle_beta   90.00
_cell.angle_gamma   90.00
#
_symmetry.space_group_name_H-M   'P 1'
#
loop_
_entity.id
_entity.type
_entity.pdbx_description
1 polymer ?
#
loop_
_entity_poly.entity_id
_entity_poly.type
_entity_poly.pdbx_seq_one_letter_code
_entity_poly.pdbx_strand_id
1 'polypeptide(L)' 'MLVKEEDLQNTLYRFTLENGETVEAKGNEEIEYDGEMHTAANLFDALKEGYYGKF' A
#
# COMPACT_ATOMS: atom_id res chain seq x y z
N MET A 1 15.31 18.13 5.27
CA MET A 1 14.62 17.18 6.18
C MET A 1 14.14 16.03 5.30
N LEU A 2 14.89 14.93 5.26
CA LEU A 2 14.65 13.73 4.42
C LEU A 2 13.64 12.77 5.07
N VAL A 3 12.69 13.31 5.84
CA VAL A 3 11.88 12.53 6.79
C VAL A 3 10.83 11.66 6.11
N LYS A 4 10.66 11.75 4.78
CA LYS A 4 9.59 11.00 4.11
C LYS A 4 10.05 9.64 3.63
N GLU A 5 11.22 9.53 3.01
CA GLU A 5 11.67 8.27 2.39
C GLU A 5 12.14 7.23 3.43
N GLU A 6 12.90 7.64 4.44
CA GLU A 6 13.35 6.71 5.49
C GLU A 6 12.17 6.20 6.33
N ASP A 7 11.21 7.07 6.65
CA ASP A 7 10.01 6.67 7.40
C ASP A 7 9.12 5.71 6.59
N LEU A 8 8.98 5.94 5.27
CA LEU A 8 8.26 5.04 4.36
C LEU A 8 8.94 3.68 4.24
N GLN A 9 10.27 3.63 4.16
CA GLN A 9 11.04 2.37 4.07
C GLN A 9 10.99 1.55 5.36
N ASN A 10 10.84 2.21 6.51
CA ASN A 10 10.73 1.57 7.81
C ASN A 10 9.29 1.15 8.14
N THR A 11 8.32 1.54 7.33
CA THR A 11 6.91 1.18 7.50
C THR A 11 6.55 0.04 6.56
N LEU A 12 6.15 -1.10 7.13
CA LEU A 12 5.62 -2.24 6.39
C LEU A 12 4.10 -2.18 6.33
N TYR A 13 3.57 -2.17 5.12
CA TYR A 13 2.15 -2.21 4.83
C TYR A 13 1.74 -3.62 4.45
N ARG A 14 0.54 -4.01 4.90
CA ARG A 14 -0.02 -5.33 4.67
C ARG A 14 -1.36 -5.20 3.97
N PHE A 15 -1.46 -5.79 2.79
CA PHE A 15 -2.65 -5.79 1.95
C PHE A 15 -3.25 -7.18 1.94
N THR A 16 -4.55 -7.27 2.18
CA THR A 16 -5.30 -8.51 1.97
C THR A 16 -5.96 -8.41 0.61
N LEU A 17 -5.57 -9.30 -0.30
CA LEU A 17 -6.18 -9.43 -1.61
C LEU A 17 -7.54 -10.13 -1.50
N GLU A 18 -8.39 -9.95 -2.51
CA GLU A 18 -9.72 -10.57 -2.57
C GLU A 18 -9.67 -12.11 -2.57
N ASN A 19 -8.55 -12.69 -3.01
CA ASN A 19 -8.31 -14.14 -2.97
C ASN A 19 -7.93 -14.66 -1.56
N GLY A 20 -7.83 -13.78 -0.56
CA GLY A 20 -7.42 -14.10 0.81
C GLY A 20 -5.90 -14.12 1.04
N GLU A 21 -5.11 -13.84 -0.01
CA GLU A 21 -3.67 -13.70 0.10
C GLU A 21 -3.28 -12.40 0.80
N THR A 22 -2.18 -12.42 1.53
CA THR A 22 -1.66 -11.26 2.25
C THR A 22 -0.32 -10.86 1.66
N VAL A 23 -0.24 -9.66 1.10
CA VAL A 23 0.97 -9.09 0.52
C VAL A 23 1.56 -8.08 1.50
N GLU A 24 2.85 -8.19 1.79
CA GLU A 24 3.58 -7.24 2.63
C GLU A 24 4.59 -6.47 1.79
N ALA A 25 4.53 -5.14 1.85
CA ALA A 25 5.40 -4.26 1.08
C ALA A 25 5.78 -3.03 1.90
N LYS A 26 6.97 -2.50 1.68
CA LYS A 26 7.39 -1.23 2.32
C LYS A 26 6.69 -0.05 1.66
N GLY A 27 6.52 1.06 2.39
CA GLY A 27 5.83 2.26 1.90
C GLY A 27 6.33 2.80 0.55
N ASN A 28 7.60 2.56 0.24
CA ASN A 28 8.27 2.96 -0.99
C ASN A 28 8.32 1.87 -2.08
N GLU A 29 7.85 0.65 -1.80
CA GLU A 29 7.76 -0.42 -2.79
C GLU A 29 6.54 -0.24 -3.69
N GLU A 30 6.70 -0.60 -4.96
CA GLU A 30 5.64 -0.55 -5.95
C GLU A 30 4.83 -1.85 -5.95
N ILE A 31 3.51 -1.72 -5.91
CA ILE A 31 2.51 -2.78 -5.93
C ILE A 31 1.63 -2.53 -7.15
N GLU A 32 1.45 -3.56 -7.97
CA GLU A 32 0.46 -3.55 -9.05
C GLU A 32 -0.92 -3.89 -8.46
N TYR A 33 -1.87 -2.97 -8.60
CA TYR A 33 -3.25 -3.14 -8.15
C TYR A 33 -4.19 -2.59 -9.22
N ASP A 34 -5.22 -3.37 -9.59
CA ASP A 34 -6.20 -3.01 -10.64
C ASP A 34 -5.57 -2.70 -12.03
N GLY A 35 -4.38 -3.25 -12.29
CA GLY A 35 -3.61 -2.99 -13.52
C GLY A 35 -2.81 -1.68 -13.51
N GLU A 36 -2.80 -0.95 -12.39
CA GLU A 36 -1.99 0.25 -12.18
C GLU A 36 -0.91 0.02 -11.12
N MET A 37 0.26 0.66 -11.31
CA MET A 37 1.38 0.60 -10.37
C MET A 37 1.26 1.71 -9.32
N HIS A 38 1.20 1.34 -8.05
CA HIS A 38 1.12 2.27 -6.93
C HIS A 38 2.18 1.94 -5.87
N THR A 39 2.68 2.93 -5.14
CA THR A 39 3.50 2.62 -3.96
C THR A 39 2.63 2.07 -2.83
N ALA A 40 3.18 1.22 -1.97
CA ALA A 40 2.43 0.64 -0.86
C ALA A 40 1.78 1.72 0.03
N ALA A 41 2.48 2.82 0.32
CA ALA A 41 1.89 3.89 1.10
C ALA A 41 0.68 4.54 0.40
N ASN A 42 0.80 4.83 -0.91
CA ASN A 42 -0.29 5.43 -1.67
C ASN A 42 -1.48 4.47 -1.84
N LEU A 43 -1.21 3.18 -2.08
CA LEU A 43 -2.24 2.15 -2.18
C LEU A 43 -2.98 1.99 -0.84
N PHE A 44 -2.24 1.98 0.27
CA PHE A 44 -2.83 1.89 1.60
C PHE A 44 -3.74 3.08 1.91
N ASP A 45 -3.31 4.29 1.60
CA ASP A 45 -4.12 5.49 1.79
C ASP A 45 -5.38 5.46 0.91
N ALA A 46 -5.26 5.05 -0.36
CA ALA A 46 -6.40 4.91 -1.26
C ALA A 46 -7.43 3.87 -0.78
N LEU A 47 -6.96 2.72 -0.30
CA LEU A 47 -7.82 1.67 0.28
C LEU A 47 -8.49 2.14 1.58
N LYS A 48 -7.74 2.84 2.45
CA LYS A 48 -8.22 3.36 3.74
C LYS A 48 -9.23 4.48 3.61
N GLU A 49 -9.06 5.38 2.64
CA GLU A 49 -10.03 6.44 2.35
C GLU A 49 -11.35 5.90 1.74
N GLY A 50 -11.41 4.60 1.46
CA GLY A 50 -12.66 3.92 1.12
C GLY A 50 -12.97 3.93 -0.37
N TYR A 51 -11.99 4.13 -1.25
CA TYR A 51 -12.17 3.91 -2.69
C TYR A 51 -12.51 2.44 -3.00
N TYR A 52 -12.07 1.49 -2.16
CA TYR A 52 -12.35 0.05 -2.29
C TYR A 52 -13.00 -0.58 -1.03
N GLY A 53 -13.24 0.21 0.03
CA GLY A 53 -13.66 -0.27 1.35
C GLY A 53 -15.13 0.01 1.68
N LYS A 54 -16.07 -0.62 0.97
CA LYS A 54 -17.46 -0.75 1.44
C LYS A 54 -18.07 -2.09 1.05
N PHE A 55 -17.58 -3.21 1.59
CA PHE A 55 -18.38 -4.42 1.85
C PHE A 55 -17.76 -5.23 2.99
#